data_AF-A0A0R3SNL7-F1
#
_entry.id   AF-A0A0R3SNL7-F1
#
_cell.length_a   1.000
_cell.length_b   1.000
_cell.length_c   1.000
_cell.angle_alpha   90.00
_cell.angle_beta   90.00
_cell.angle_gamma   90.00
#
_symmetry.space_group_name_H-M   'P 1'
#
loop_
_entity.id
_entity.type
_entity.pdbx_description
1 polymer ?
#
loop_
_entity_poly.entity_id
_entity_poly.type
_entity_poly.pdbx_seq_one_letter_code
_entity_poly.pdbx_strand_id
1 'polypeptide(L)'
;MLIDVVQKIDDLETVMNQTQQHRQRILEAAAKNLNTWFSRVRKMKAIYHTLNLFDLDVTTKCMIGECWSAVSDLDQINLALCRGMQKSGSTIQPILNALPTKDEPPTFHRTDKFTEAIQNVMDSYGVAKYREVNPALFSLASFPFLFAVMFGDAGHGLIMFLFALWMVIWEKRLIVSCLPTYLPLCYYNLNSK
;
A
#
# COMPACT_ATOMS: atom_id res chain seq x y z
N MET A 1 -52.79 -27.75 28.68
CA MET A 1 -52.17 -28.02 27.36
C MET A 1 -51.84 -26.74 26.60
N LEU A 2 -52.77 -25.81 26.35
CA LEU A 2 -52.49 -24.58 25.59
C LEU A 2 -51.59 -23.59 26.36
N ILE A 3 -51.79 -23.47 27.68
CA ILE A 3 -51.00 -22.60 28.57
C ILE A 3 -49.52 -23.03 28.64
N ASP A 4 -49.24 -24.34 28.75
CA ASP A 4 -47.86 -24.86 28.71
C ASP A 4 -47.14 -24.54 27.40
N VAL A 5 -47.87 -24.57 26.28
CA VAL A 5 -47.28 -24.26 24.97
C VAL A 5 -46.97 -22.77 24.86
N VAL A 6 -47.85 -21.89 25.35
CA VAL A 6 -47.61 -20.44 25.40
C VAL A 6 -46.42 -20.12 26.31
N GLN A 7 -46.34 -20.73 27.48
CA GLN A 7 -45.22 -20.52 28.40
C GLN A 7 -43.88 -20.97 27.79
N LYS A 8 -43.86 -22.11 27.08
CA LYS A 8 -42.67 -22.56 26.35
C LYS A 8 -42.27 -21.62 25.20
N ILE A 9 -43.25 -21.01 24.52
CA ILE A 9 -42.97 -20.02 23.47
C ILE A 9 -42.34 -18.77 24.09
N ASP A 10 -42.86 -18.29 25.21
CA ASP A 10 -42.32 -17.13 25.92
C ASP A 10 -40.89 -17.40 26.43
N ASP A 11 -40.67 -18.56 27.05
CA ASP A 11 -39.34 -19.02 27.47
C ASP A 11 -38.35 -19.07 26.28
N LEU A 12 -38.77 -19.60 25.13
CA LEU A 12 -37.95 -19.62 23.93
C LEU A 12 -37.65 -18.21 23.40
N GLU A 13 -38.63 -17.30 23.42
CA GLU A 13 -38.45 -15.92 22.99
C GLU A 13 -37.46 -15.17 23.90
N THR A 14 -37.49 -15.40 25.21
CA THR A 14 -36.51 -14.83 26.13
C THR A 14 -35.09 -15.33 25.86
N VAL A 15 -34.90 -16.63 25.64
CA VAL A 15 -33.60 -17.23 25.32
C VAL A 15 -33.07 -16.71 23.98
N MET A 16 -33.96 -16.57 22.99
CA MET A 16 -33.60 -16.08 21.66
C MET A 16 -33.11 -14.62 21.72
N ASN A 17 -33.81 -13.77 22.48
CA ASN A 17 -33.43 -12.39 22.71
C ASN A 17 -32.09 -12.27 23.46
N GLN A 18 -31.88 -13.06 24.51
CA GLN A 18 -30.61 -13.09 25.25
C GLN A 18 -29.43 -13.53 24.36
N THR A 19 -29.64 -14.55 23.52
CA THR A 19 -28.62 -15.05 22.58
C THR A 19 -28.28 -14.00 21.53
N GLN A 20 -29.28 -13.30 21.00
CA GLN A 20 -29.08 -12.23 20.04
C GLN A 20 -28.29 -11.06 20.64
N GLN A 21 -28.63 -10.63 21.86
CA GLN A 21 -27.89 -9.57 22.57
C GLN A 21 -26.46 -10.00 22.92
N HIS A 22 -26.25 -11.26 23.28
CA HIS A 22 -24.91 -11.78 23.53
C HIS A 22 -24.06 -11.79 22.26
N ARG A 23 -24.62 -12.27 21.15
CA ARG A 23 -23.95 -12.25 19.83
C ARG A 23 -23.61 -10.82 19.42
N GLN A 24 -24.54 -9.88 19.56
CA GLN A 24 -24.32 -8.47 19.19
C GLN A 24 -23.16 -7.86 19.99
N ARG A 25 -23.11 -8.10 21.31
CA ARG A 25 -22.00 -7.64 22.17
C ARG A 25 -20.65 -8.21 21.75
N ILE A 26 -20.59 -9.50 21.41
CA ILE A 26 -19.36 -10.13 20.92
C ILE A 26 -18.94 -9.53 19.58
N LEU A 27 -19.88 -9.36 18.65
CA LEU A 27 -19.61 -8.79 17.34
C LEU A 27 -19.11 -7.35 17.44
N GLU A 28 -19.69 -6.53 18.31
CA GLU A 28 -19.23 -5.16 18.57
C GLU A 28 -17.83 -5.13 19.18
N ALA A 29 -17.54 -6.03 20.12
CA ALA A 29 -16.21 -6.15 20.71
C ALA A 29 -15.17 -6.63 19.68
N ALA A 30 -15.52 -7.58 18.82
CA ALA A 30 -14.67 -8.09 17.76
C ALA A 30 -14.44 -7.04 16.66
N ALA A 31 -15.49 -6.33 16.24
CA ALA A 31 -15.44 -5.31 15.19
C ALA A 31 -14.43 -4.20 15.50
N LYS A 32 -14.30 -3.79 16.77
CA LYS A 32 -13.31 -2.79 17.21
C LYS A 32 -11.87 -3.24 16.95
N ASN A 33 -11.57 -4.53 17.08
CA ASN A 33 -10.21 -5.07 16.98
C ASN A 33 -9.88 -5.67 15.61
N LEU A 34 -10.90 -6.01 14.81
CA LEU A 34 -10.78 -6.76 13.56
C LEU A 34 -9.77 -6.11 12.59
N ASN A 35 -9.81 -4.79 12.41
CA ASN A 35 -8.87 -4.07 11.54
C ASN A 35 -7.41 -4.21 12.00
N THR A 36 -7.18 -4.19 13.31
CA THR A 36 -5.83 -4.35 13.88
C THR A 36 -5.32 -5.78 13.70
N TRP A 37 -6.18 -6.78 13.89
CA TRP A 37 -5.85 -8.18 13.68
C TRP A 37 -5.53 -8.47 12.22
N PHE A 38 -6.36 -7.99 11.28
CA PHE A 38 -6.08 -8.12 9.85
C PHE A 38 -4.76 -7.46 9.46
N SER A 39 -4.49 -6.27 9.98
CA SER A 39 -3.22 -5.57 9.73
C SER A 39 -2.01 -6.37 10.25
N ARG A 40 -2.11 -6.99 11.43
CA ARG A 40 -1.07 -7.84 12.00
C ARG A 40 -0.85 -9.11 11.17
N VAL A 41 -1.91 -9.80 10.80
CA VAL A 41 -1.84 -11.04 10.00
C VAL A 41 -1.25 -10.75 8.62
N ARG A 42 -1.67 -9.66 7.94
CA ARG A 42 -1.12 -9.27 6.63
C ARG A 42 0.37 -8.96 6.71
N LYS A 43 0.80 -8.20 7.73
CA LYS A 43 2.22 -7.89 7.96
C LYS A 43 3.03 -9.17 8.22
N MET A 44 2.54 -10.04 9.08
CA MET A 44 3.23 -11.31 9.40
C MET A 44 3.36 -12.21 8.17
N LYS A 45 2.29 -12.32 7.37
CA LYS A 45 2.31 -13.08 6.11
C LYS A 45 3.33 -12.50 5.14
N ALA A 46 3.42 -11.19 5.01
CA ALA A 46 4.41 -10.54 4.16
C ALA A 46 5.84 -10.84 4.62
N ILE A 47 6.11 -10.76 5.93
CA ILE A 47 7.42 -11.08 6.50
C ILE A 47 7.81 -12.53 6.21
N TYR A 48 6.93 -13.49 6.48
CA TYR A 48 7.22 -14.90 6.20
C TYR A 48 7.39 -15.18 4.72
N HIS A 49 6.60 -14.53 3.87
CA HIS A 49 6.76 -14.65 2.44
C HIS A 49 8.13 -14.13 1.97
N THR A 50 8.60 -13.00 2.51
CA THR A 50 9.95 -12.48 2.21
C THR A 50 11.06 -13.37 2.75
N LEU A 51 10.91 -13.91 3.97
CA LEU A 51 11.90 -14.84 4.54
C LEU A 51 11.99 -16.14 3.75
N ASN A 52 10.90 -16.57 3.14
CA ASN A 52 10.88 -17.76 2.28
C ASN A 52 11.62 -17.56 0.94
N LEU A 53 12.00 -16.32 0.59
CA LEU A 53 12.84 -16.03 -0.57
C LEU A 53 14.34 -16.07 -0.23
N PHE A 54 14.70 -16.23 1.04
CA PHE A 54 16.10 -16.27 1.48
C PHE A 54 16.60 -17.71 1.58
N ASP A 55 17.88 -17.88 1.29
CA ASP A 55 18.57 -19.15 1.45
C ASP A 55 19.07 -19.30 2.89
N LEU A 56 18.94 -20.51 3.45
CA LEU A 56 19.28 -20.79 4.83
C LEU A 56 20.61 -21.54 4.90
N ASP A 57 21.64 -20.90 5.47
CA ASP A 57 22.92 -21.55 5.72
C ASP A 57 22.85 -22.34 7.04
N VAL A 58 22.84 -23.67 6.92
CA VAL A 58 22.72 -24.61 8.05
C VAL A 58 23.91 -24.52 9.00
N THR A 59 25.08 -24.08 8.52
CA THR A 59 26.32 -24.08 9.30
C THR A 59 26.39 -22.90 10.27
N THR A 60 26.03 -21.70 9.81
CA THR A 60 26.04 -20.47 10.61
C THR A 60 24.68 -20.14 11.22
N LYS A 61 23.62 -20.85 10.83
CA LYS A 61 22.21 -20.54 11.15
C LYS A 61 21.83 -19.10 10.75
N CYS A 62 22.48 -18.57 9.72
CA CYS A 62 22.18 -17.28 9.14
C CYS A 62 21.34 -17.46 7.87
N MET A 63 20.47 -16.49 7.60
CA MET A 63 19.75 -16.40 6.32
C MET A 63 20.49 -15.44 5.40
N ILE A 64 20.66 -15.85 4.15
CA ILE A 64 21.32 -15.07 3.10
C ILE A 64 20.27 -14.72 2.06
N GLY A 65 20.18 -13.43 1.74
CA GLY A 65 19.23 -12.92 0.75
C GLY A 65 19.93 -11.95 -0.19
N GLU A 66 19.67 -12.11 -1.49
CA GLU A 66 20.11 -11.17 -2.51
C GLU A 66 18.96 -10.22 -2.84
N CYS A 67 19.23 -8.92 -2.95
CA CYS A 67 18.19 -7.94 -3.27
C CYS A 67 18.75 -6.75 -4.05
N TRP A 68 17.88 -6.13 -4.84
CA TRP A 68 18.17 -4.87 -5.50
C TRP A 68 17.86 -3.70 -4.57
N SER A 69 18.81 -2.79 -4.45
CA SER A 69 18.65 -1.55 -3.68
C SER A 69 19.24 -0.36 -4.42
N ALA A 70 18.65 0.82 -4.22
CA ALA A 70 19.21 2.06 -4.70
C ALA A 70 20.49 2.39 -3.91
N VAL A 71 21.56 2.75 -4.62
CA VAL A 71 22.87 3.06 -4.02
C VAL A 71 22.77 4.18 -2.97
N SER A 72 21.86 5.13 -3.17
CA SER A 72 21.61 6.23 -2.24
C SER A 72 20.94 5.83 -0.92
N ASP A 73 20.29 4.66 -0.85
CA ASP A 73 19.53 4.22 0.32
C ASP A 73 20.26 3.13 1.13
N LEU A 74 21.48 2.76 0.73
CA LEU A 74 22.29 1.74 1.41
C LEU A 74 22.54 2.08 2.90
N ASP A 75 22.80 3.36 3.21
CA ASP A 75 23.01 3.80 4.58
C ASP A 75 21.75 3.62 5.44
N GLN A 76 20.58 3.89 4.87
CA GLN A 76 19.30 3.73 5.58
C GLN A 76 19.03 2.26 5.89
N ILE A 77 19.38 1.35 4.96
CA ILE A 77 19.25 -0.09 5.15
C ILE A 77 20.18 -0.57 6.26
N ASN A 78 21.45 -0.15 6.24
CA ASN A 78 22.41 -0.49 7.30
C ASN A 78 21.92 -0.01 8.67
N LEU A 79 21.40 1.22 8.76
CA LEU A 79 20.83 1.75 10.00
C LEU A 79 19.60 0.95 10.47
N ALA A 80 18.73 0.54 9.55
CA ALA A 80 17.57 -0.29 9.86
C ALA A 80 17.96 -1.67 10.39
N LEU A 81 18.97 -2.31 9.78
CA LEU A 81 19.52 -3.60 10.23
C LEU A 81 20.17 -3.48 11.62
N CYS A 82 20.96 -2.43 11.85
CA CYS A 82 21.55 -2.14 13.16
C CYS A 82 20.47 -1.91 14.25
N ARG A 83 19.40 -1.19 13.93
CA ARG A 83 18.23 -1.05 14.83
C ARG A 83 17.55 -2.39 15.11
N GLY A 84 17.41 -3.24 14.09
CA GLY A 84 16.85 -4.58 14.23
C GLY A 84 17.67 -5.45 15.18
N MET A 85 18.99 -5.45 15.00
CA MET A 85 19.95 -6.16 15.87
C MET A 85 19.84 -5.69 17.32
N GLN A 86 19.86 -4.37 17.57
CA GLN A 86 19.74 -3.80 18.92
C GLN A 86 18.42 -4.19 19.61
N LYS A 87 17.30 -4.15 18.87
CA LYS A 87 15.99 -4.56 19.42
C LYS A 87 15.89 -6.05 19.70
N SER A 88 16.57 -6.87 18.90
CA SER A 88 16.59 -8.32 19.09
C SER A 88 17.56 -8.77 20.18
N GLY A 89 18.45 -7.89 20.66
CA GLY A 89 19.52 -8.25 21.59
C GLY A 89 20.54 -9.25 21.00
N SER A 90 20.62 -9.36 19.68
CA SER A 90 21.54 -10.28 19.01
C SER A 90 22.95 -9.70 18.99
N THR A 91 23.95 -10.54 19.22
CA THR A 91 25.38 -10.19 19.12
C THR A 91 25.88 -10.22 17.68
N ILE A 92 25.12 -10.79 16.74
CA ILE A 92 25.53 -10.95 15.34
C ILE A 92 25.28 -9.65 14.60
N GLN A 93 26.36 -9.05 14.07
CA GLN A 93 26.26 -7.87 13.23
C GLN A 93 25.70 -8.23 11.84
N PRO A 94 24.75 -7.45 11.32
CA PRO A 94 24.25 -7.65 9.95
C PRO A 94 25.37 -7.30 8.95
N ILE A 95 25.56 -8.17 7.96
CA ILE A 95 26.57 -8.00 6.92
C ILE A 95 25.84 -7.59 5.63
N LEU A 96 26.27 -6.49 5.02
CA LEU A 96 25.78 -6.02 3.73
C LEU A 96 26.95 -5.94 2.75
N ASN A 97 26.94 -6.80 1.73
CA ASN A 97 27.97 -6.84 0.70
C ASN A 97 27.40 -6.47 -0.66
N ALA A 98 28.11 -5.62 -1.40
CA ALA A 98 27.78 -5.35 -2.80
C ALA A 98 28.25 -6.50 -3.68
N LEU A 99 27.32 -7.15 -4.38
CA LEU A 99 27.59 -8.24 -5.30
C LEU A 99 27.68 -7.72 -6.73
N PRO A 100 28.78 -7.96 -7.46
CA PRO A 100 28.82 -7.65 -8.89
C PRO A 100 28.01 -8.70 -9.66
N THR A 101 26.93 -8.28 -10.31
CA THR A 101 26.13 -9.13 -11.22
C THR A 101 26.11 -8.54 -12.63
N LYS A 102 25.85 -9.40 -13.62
CA LYS A 102 25.60 -9.02 -15.02
C LYS A 102 24.11 -8.83 -15.33
N ASP A 103 23.24 -9.17 -14.39
CA ASP A 103 21.80 -9.05 -14.58
C ASP A 103 21.36 -7.58 -14.63
N GLU A 104 20.32 -7.30 -15.42
CA GLU A 104 19.78 -5.95 -15.54
C GLU A 104 19.04 -5.55 -14.25
N PRO A 105 19.50 -4.49 -13.56
CA PRO A 105 18.82 -4.01 -12.35
C PRO A 105 17.45 -3.39 -12.68
N PRO A 106 16.51 -3.41 -11.72
CA PRO A 106 15.21 -2.78 -11.91
C PRO A 106 15.32 -1.25 -11.99
N THR A 107 14.47 -0.64 -12.80
CA THR A 107 14.35 0.83 -12.91
C THR A 107 13.50 1.37 -11.77
N PHE A 108 14.02 2.40 -11.09
CA PHE A 108 13.30 3.10 -10.02
C PHE A 108 13.38 4.61 -10.23
N HIS A 109 12.22 5.25 -10.35
CA HIS A 109 12.09 6.70 -10.46
C HIS A 109 11.57 7.27 -9.14
N ARG A 110 12.31 8.24 -8.56
CA ARG A 110 11.84 9.00 -7.40
C ARG A 110 10.85 10.06 -7.89
N THR A 111 9.57 9.80 -7.69
CA THR A 111 8.48 10.74 -8.02
C THR A 111 8.11 11.57 -6.79
N ASP A 112 7.71 12.81 -7.04
CA ASP A 112 7.00 13.63 -6.06
C ASP A 112 5.51 13.52 -6.35
N LYS A 113 4.67 13.99 -5.43
CA LYS A 113 3.20 13.98 -5.58
C LYS A 113 2.73 14.57 -6.92
N PHE A 114 3.46 15.56 -7.45
CA PHE A 114 3.12 16.17 -8.73
C PHE A 114 3.51 15.30 -9.93
N THR A 115 4.69 14.67 -9.91
CA THR A 115 5.20 13.88 -11.04
C THR A 115 4.69 12.44 -11.05
N GLU A 116 4.15 11.94 -9.92
CA GLU A 116 3.59 10.60 -9.78
C GLU A 116 2.47 10.33 -10.79
N ALA A 117 1.55 11.29 -10.98
CA ALA A 117 0.43 11.12 -11.92
C ALA A 117 0.91 10.87 -13.35
N ILE A 118 1.91 11.62 -13.81
CA ILE A 118 2.44 11.48 -15.17
C ILE A 118 3.33 10.25 -15.27
N GLN A 119 4.11 9.93 -14.24
CA GLN A 119 4.89 8.71 -14.21
C GLN A 119 3.99 7.47 -14.32
N ASN A 120 2.87 7.43 -13.58
CA ASN A 120 1.91 6.32 -13.67
C ASN A 120 1.32 6.18 -15.08
N VAL A 121 1.03 7.29 -15.76
CA VAL A 121 0.58 7.28 -17.15
C VAL A 121 1.68 6.70 -18.06
N MET A 122 2.93 7.11 -17.91
CA MET A 122 4.03 6.60 -18.74
C MET A 122 4.33 5.11 -18.45
N ASP A 123 4.35 4.72 -17.17
CA ASP A 123 4.61 3.35 -16.73
C ASP A 123 3.50 2.38 -17.23
N SER A 124 2.29 2.87 -17.48
CA SER A 124 1.21 2.08 -18.08
C SER A 124 1.48 1.68 -19.53
N TYR A 125 2.28 2.46 -20.27
CA TYR A 125 2.73 2.10 -21.63
C TYR A 125 3.90 1.13 -21.59
N GLY A 126 4.77 1.25 -20.59
CA GLY A 126 5.89 0.35 -20.38
C GLY A 126 6.91 0.94 -19.42
N VAL A 127 7.62 0.05 -18.72
CA VAL A 127 8.71 0.45 -17.81
C VAL A 127 9.97 0.69 -18.62
N ALA A 128 10.60 1.85 -18.43
CA ALA A 128 11.85 2.22 -19.09
C ALA A 128 13.00 1.28 -18.69
N LYS A 129 13.96 1.06 -19.60
CA LYS A 129 15.15 0.27 -19.31
C LYS A 129 16.03 0.96 -18.26
N TYR A 130 16.89 0.18 -17.63
CA TYR A 130 17.79 0.72 -16.62
C TYR A 130 18.70 1.80 -17.21
N ARG A 131 18.71 2.96 -16.54
CA ARG A 131 19.45 4.17 -16.97
C ARG A 131 19.05 4.74 -18.33
N GLU A 132 17.86 4.41 -18.82
CA GLU A 132 17.25 5.10 -19.95
C GLU A 132 16.73 6.50 -19.54
N VAL A 133 16.63 7.40 -20.51
CA VAL A 133 16.06 8.73 -20.29
C VAL A 133 14.58 8.60 -19.96
N ASN A 134 14.14 9.18 -18.85
CA ASN A 134 12.74 9.13 -18.45
C ASN A 134 11.89 10.07 -19.35
N PRO A 135 10.97 9.53 -20.17
CA PRO A 135 10.12 10.36 -21.03
C PRO A 135 9.08 11.17 -20.24
N ALA A 136 8.76 10.80 -18.99
CA ALA A 136 7.75 11.47 -18.16
C ALA A 136 8.06 12.96 -17.94
N LEU A 137 9.33 13.33 -17.84
CA LEU A 137 9.75 14.73 -17.68
C LEU A 137 9.42 15.57 -18.92
N PHE A 138 9.53 15.00 -20.12
CA PHE A 138 9.14 15.67 -21.36
C PHE A 138 7.61 15.69 -21.51
N SER A 139 6.95 14.57 -21.18
CA SER A 139 5.48 14.46 -21.18
C SER A 139 4.81 15.45 -20.22
N LEU A 140 5.50 15.85 -19.15
CA LEU A 140 4.98 16.82 -18.19
C LEU A 140 4.55 18.14 -18.82
N ALA A 141 5.31 18.66 -19.78
CA ALA A 141 4.98 19.90 -20.47
C ALA A 141 4.18 19.64 -21.77
N SER A 142 4.60 18.62 -22.53
CA SER A 142 4.03 18.36 -23.85
C SER A 142 2.61 17.79 -23.81
N PHE A 143 2.28 16.95 -22.83
CA PHE A 143 0.95 16.32 -22.75
C PHE A 143 -0.17 17.35 -22.49
N PRO A 144 -0.09 18.23 -21.46
CA PRO A 144 -1.11 19.26 -21.27
C PRO A 144 -1.19 20.25 -22.43
N PHE A 145 -0.05 20.55 -23.08
CA PHE A 145 0.00 21.44 -24.24
C PHE A 145 -0.76 20.84 -25.44
N LEU A 146 -0.46 19.59 -25.81
CA LEU A 146 -1.16 18.92 -26.90
C LEU A 146 -2.64 18.73 -26.59
N PHE A 147 -2.99 18.44 -25.34
CA PHE A 147 -4.38 18.39 -24.89
C PHE A 147 -5.09 19.74 -25.08
N ALA A 148 -4.43 20.86 -24.72
CA ALA A 148 -4.99 22.19 -24.88
C ALA A 148 -5.23 22.55 -26.36
N VAL A 149 -4.29 22.20 -27.26
CA VAL A 149 -4.44 22.42 -28.71
C VAL A 149 -5.61 21.61 -29.27
N MET A 150 -5.80 20.36 -28.84
CA MET A 150 -6.90 19.50 -29.30
C MET A 150 -8.26 19.91 -28.72
N PHE A 151 -8.30 20.38 -27.48
CA PHE A 151 -9.54 20.71 -26.77
C PHE A 151 -10.03 22.14 -27.04
N GLY A 152 -9.14 23.07 -27.42
CA GLY A 152 -9.41 24.30 -28.18
C GLY A 152 -10.47 25.30 -27.68
N ASP A 153 -11.09 25.08 -26.53
CA ASP A 153 -12.23 25.83 -26.02
C ASP A 153 -11.93 26.44 -24.64
N ALA A 154 -11.98 27.76 -24.56
CA ALA A 154 -11.70 28.51 -23.34
C ALA A 154 -12.77 28.32 -22.25
N GLY A 155 -14.05 28.14 -22.62
CA GLY A 155 -15.14 27.91 -21.68
C GLY A 155 -15.03 26.53 -21.03
N HIS A 156 -14.87 25.48 -21.84
CA HIS A 156 -14.65 24.13 -21.31
C HIS A 156 -13.33 24.01 -20.54
N GLY A 157 -12.26 24.68 -21.00
CA GLY A 157 -10.99 24.76 -20.30
C GLY A 157 -11.11 25.38 -18.90
N LEU A 158 -11.92 26.45 -18.76
CA LEU A 158 -12.18 27.07 -17.47
C LEU A 158 -12.91 26.13 -16.51
N ILE A 159 -13.93 25.40 -16.99
CA ILE A 159 -14.68 24.42 -16.17
C ILE A 159 -13.76 23.30 -15.69
N MET A 160 -12.92 22.75 -16.57
CA MET A 160 -11.94 21.71 -16.22
C MET A 160 -10.91 22.21 -15.21
N PHE A 161 -10.44 23.46 -15.37
CA PHE A 161 -9.52 24.09 -14.42
C PHE A 161 -10.15 24.27 -13.04
N LEU A 162 -11.39 24.78 -12.97
CA LEU A 162 -12.11 24.96 -11.69
C LEU A 162 -12.33 23.62 -10.97
N PHE A 163 -12.67 22.56 -11.72
CA PHE A 163 -12.82 21.22 -11.16
C PHE A 163 -11.48 20.65 -10.64
N ALA A 164 -10.40 20.79 -11.42
CA ALA A 164 -9.06 20.37 -10.99
C ALA A 164 -8.61 21.13 -9.73
N LEU A 165 -8.83 22.45 -9.69
CA LEU A 165 -8.51 23.28 -8.55
C LEU A 165 -9.30 22.88 -7.29
N TRP A 166 -10.59 22.56 -7.43
CA TRP A 166 -11.39 22.04 -6.32
C TRP A 166 -10.79 20.74 -5.75
N MET A 167 -10.41 19.78 -6.61
CA MET A 167 -9.79 18.53 -6.17
C MET A 167 -8.46 18.76 -5.43
N VAL A 168 -7.63 19.69 -5.91
CA VAL A 168 -6.34 20.02 -5.27
C VAL A 168 -6.55 20.64 -3.89
N ILE A 169 -7.52 21.55 -3.72
CA ILE A 169 -7.80 22.17 -2.41
C ILE A 169 -8.37 21.15 -1.43
N TRP A 170 -9.19 20.21 -1.89
CA TRP A 170 -9.92 19.26 -1.04
C TRP A 170 -9.25 17.89 -0.92
N GLU A 171 -8.04 17.73 -1.45
CA GLU A 171 -7.31 16.47 -1.55
C GLU A 171 -7.28 15.68 -0.22
N LYS A 172 -6.92 16.33 0.90
CA LYS A 172 -6.83 15.67 2.21
C LYS A 172 -8.17 15.05 2.64
N ARG A 173 -9.28 15.72 2.34
CA ARG A 173 -10.62 15.23 2.66
C ARG A 173 -10.99 14.06 1.74
N LEU A 174 -10.66 14.16 0.45
CA LEU A 174 -10.94 13.13 -0.56
C LEU A 174 -10.18 11.83 -0.28
N ILE A 175 -8.92 11.91 0.16
CA ILE A 175 -8.11 10.73 0.53
C ILE A 175 -8.76 9.95 1.68
N VAL A 176 -9.26 10.66 2.70
CA VAL A 176 -9.86 10.03 3.90
C VAL A 176 -11.23 9.43 3.61
N SER A 177 -12.01 10.02 2.71
CA SER A 177 -13.38 9.59 2.42
C SER A 177 -13.49 8.25 1.67
N CYS A 178 -12.37 7.58 1.35
CA CYS A 178 -12.37 6.24 0.77
C CYS A 178 -13.33 6.15 -0.43
N LEU A 179 -12.98 6.75 -1.58
CA LEU A 179 -13.63 6.43 -2.86
C LEU A 179 -13.05 5.09 -3.34
N PRO A 180 -13.68 3.93 -3.14
CA PRO A 180 -12.99 2.66 -3.30
C PRO A 180 -13.15 2.05 -4.69
N THR A 181 -13.73 2.73 -5.70
CA THR A 181 -14.10 1.98 -6.93
C THR A 181 -14.01 2.71 -8.29
N TYR A 182 -14.13 4.05 -8.37
CA TYR A 182 -14.21 4.72 -9.70
C TYR A 182 -13.13 5.78 -9.98
N LEU A 183 -12.28 6.13 -9.01
CA LEU A 183 -11.21 7.12 -9.18
C LEU A 183 -9.80 6.62 -8.73
N PRO A 184 -9.37 5.36 -9.01
CA PRO A 184 -8.05 4.91 -8.58
C PRO A 184 -6.89 5.38 -9.48
N LEU A 185 -7.13 6.21 -10.50
CA LEU A 185 -6.09 6.57 -11.49
C LEU A 185 -4.91 7.38 -10.94
N CYS A 186 -4.97 7.91 -9.71
CA CYS A 186 -3.89 8.74 -9.17
C CYS A 186 -3.28 8.30 -7.83
N TYR A 187 -3.81 7.29 -7.13
CA TYR A 187 -3.40 7.06 -5.73
C TYR A 187 -3.31 5.59 -5.28
N TYR A 188 -3.18 4.65 -6.21
CA TYR A 188 -2.93 3.24 -5.86
C TYR A 188 -1.43 2.91 -5.73
N ASN A 189 -0.66 3.73 -4.99
CA ASN A 189 0.67 3.30 -4.55
C ASN A 189 1.21 3.91 -3.25
N LEU A 190 0.34 4.46 -2.40
CA LEU A 190 0.69 4.82 -1.01
C LEU A 190 0.28 3.70 -0.06
N ASN A 191 1.01 2.58 -0.10
CA ASN A 191 1.17 1.54 0.94
C ASN A 191 1.35 0.15 0.29
N SER A 192 2.53 -0.11 -0.28
CA SER A 192 3.20 -1.42 -0.24
C SER A 192 4.41 -1.41 -1.18
N LYS A 193 5.50 -0.79 -0.73
CA LYS A 193 6.85 -1.29 -1.00
C LYS A 193 7.62 -1.23 0.32
#